data_AF-A0A553F148-F1
#
_entry.id   AF-A0A553F148-F1
#
_cell.length_a   1.000
_cell.length_b   1.000
_cell.length_c   1.000
_cell.angle_alpha   90.00
_cell.angle_beta   90.00
_cell.angle_gamma   90.00
#
_symmetry.space_group_name_H-M   'P 1'
#
loop_
_entity.id
_entity.type
_entity.pdbx_description
1 polymer ?
#
loop_
_entity_poly.entity_id
_entity_poly.type
_entity_poly.pdbx_seq_one_letter_code
_entity_poly.pdbx_strand_id
1 'polypeptide(L)'
;MFVKSVFVVFYTFFPLLLVAQDQPLGEIIDTVRCLREPTQSYALYLPTSYSPDQNRPVVIVFEPAARGALPIKQFQRAAEKLGYIVLASNNSRNGSWDIALGSAEAMLADVVERYAVDKDRIYTSGFSGGSRVATSVAVITGQVEGVIACGAGFPNVAEYKPKPIHRFSYVALVGDKDMNYQEHTQVKQELDKMGLRNNKIVFSGIHQWPPANQIVRACYWLELQAFKKGLDSNEHWNANQTFEQFTVYADSLHAVGNLAGAEEVYHQIITDFDGILDLKLIKDKLEAIRLSKAFKKQQKTAEKINRKELANQLRIDEAFNEALHTQLRVQKDSTIKTVTWWYHEIDFWKKIAKTADLEKRHMALRLINFIWAKFATSSFSFSQKGALGTAVTFTDIWLRAEPESKWAHWSMAKLMARKGDVEKSIAHIKVVASDNKNFRGKAIRREPSFTTILDDPRIREVIHALDHE
;
A
#
# COMPACT_ATOMS: atom_id res chain seq x y z
N MET A 1 29.95 74.41 15.45
CA MET A 1 28.52 74.20 15.74
C MET A 1 28.04 73.06 14.84
N PHE A 2 28.12 71.81 15.30
CA PHE A 2 27.70 70.63 14.55
C PHE A 2 26.79 69.79 15.45
N VAL A 3 25.52 69.69 15.07
CA VAL A 3 24.49 68.93 15.76
C VAL A 3 24.65 67.45 15.37
N LYS A 4 24.84 66.57 16.35
CA LYS A 4 24.73 65.11 16.14
C LYS A 4 23.28 64.70 16.34
N SER A 5 22.62 64.32 15.26
CA SER A 5 21.31 63.66 15.29
C SER A 5 21.48 62.19 15.66
N VAL A 6 20.82 61.75 16.73
CA VAL A 6 20.72 60.33 17.13
C VAL A 6 19.48 59.75 16.43
N PHE A 7 19.68 58.76 15.56
CA PHE A 7 18.59 57.96 15.01
C PHE A 7 18.27 56.81 15.97
N VAL A 8 17.08 56.84 16.57
CA VAL A 8 16.50 55.71 17.31
C VAL A 8 15.68 54.89 16.31
N VAL A 9 16.13 53.67 16.01
CA VAL A 9 15.37 52.72 15.18
C VAL A 9 14.41 51.97 16.10
N PHE A 10 13.11 52.24 15.98
CA PHE A 10 12.07 51.43 16.62
C PHE A 10 11.86 50.16 15.80
N TYR A 11 12.28 49.01 16.34
CA TYR A 11 11.85 47.71 15.84
C TYR A 11 10.38 47.51 16.26
N THR A 12 9.46 47.76 15.34
CA THR A 12 8.08 47.30 15.47
C THR A 12 8.06 45.79 15.26
N PHE A 13 7.96 45.04 16.38
CA PHE A 13 7.56 43.64 16.36
C PHE A 13 6.11 43.57 15.86
N PHE A 14 5.92 43.23 14.59
CA PHE A 14 4.63 42.72 14.13
C PHE A 14 4.51 41.28 14.60
N PRO A 15 3.54 40.93 15.46
CA PRO A 15 3.20 39.53 15.65
C PRO A 15 2.65 39.05 14.30
N LEU A 16 3.37 38.16 13.62
CA LEU A 16 2.78 37.33 12.59
C LEU A 16 1.71 36.48 13.30
N LEU A 17 0.48 36.97 13.31
CA LEU A 17 -0.69 36.13 13.46
C LEU A 17 -0.62 35.12 12.31
N LEU A 18 -0.07 33.94 12.58
CA LEU A 18 -0.27 32.78 11.73
C LEU A 18 -1.77 32.54 11.76
N VAL A 19 -2.48 33.05 10.74
CA VAL A 19 -3.82 32.58 10.46
C VAL A 19 -3.62 31.11 10.10
N ALA A 20 -3.94 30.22 11.04
CA ALA A 20 -4.13 28.82 10.72
C ALA A 20 -5.10 28.82 9.53
N GLN A 21 -4.59 28.44 8.36
CA GLN A 21 -5.42 28.33 7.19
C GLN A 21 -6.48 27.30 7.53
N ASP A 22 -7.73 27.74 7.71
CA ASP A 22 -8.84 26.90 8.14
C ASP A 22 -9.11 25.91 7.01
N GLN A 23 -8.50 24.73 7.11
CA GLN A 23 -8.63 23.67 6.13
C GLN A 23 -10.02 23.05 6.29
N PRO A 24 -10.77 22.78 5.21
CA PRO A 24 -12.11 22.24 5.32
C PRO A 24 -12.09 20.87 6.04
N LEU A 25 -12.99 20.72 7.01
CA LEU A 25 -13.21 19.45 7.70
C LEU A 25 -14.06 18.52 6.83
N GLY A 26 -13.82 17.21 6.93
CA GLY A 26 -14.59 16.19 6.22
C GLY A 26 -14.33 16.11 4.72
N GLU A 27 -13.39 16.91 4.19
CA GLU A 27 -13.04 16.97 2.76
C GLU A 27 -11.60 16.50 2.50
N ILE A 28 -11.37 15.94 1.31
CA ILE A 28 -10.01 15.60 0.86
C ILE A 28 -9.39 16.85 0.25
N ILE A 29 -8.29 17.30 0.87
CA ILE A 29 -7.48 18.40 0.36
C ILE A 29 -6.30 17.79 -0.38
N ASP A 30 -6.30 17.88 -1.71
CA ASP A 30 -5.32 17.20 -2.55
C ASP A 30 -3.87 17.66 -2.32
N THR A 31 -3.66 18.91 -1.88
CA THR A 31 -2.33 19.48 -1.72
C THR A 31 -2.27 20.52 -0.61
N VAL A 32 -1.56 20.17 0.46
CA VAL A 32 -1.03 21.07 1.49
C VAL A 32 0.49 21.08 1.36
N ARG A 33 1.11 22.25 1.28
CA ARG A 33 2.57 22.40 1.23
C ARG A 33 3.13 22.53 2.64
N CYS A 34 4.23 21.84 2.94
CA CYS A 34 4.87 21.94 4.24
C CYS A 34 5.39 23.37 4.48
N LEU A 35 5.25 23.90 5.69
CA LEU A 35 5.66 25.26 6.09
C LEU A 35 7.16 25.46 5.90
N ARG A 36 7.96 24.53 6.44
CA ARG A 36 9.42 24.64 6.48
C ARG A 36 10.10 24.12 5.22
N GLU A 37 9.43 23.22 4.50
CA GLU A 37 9.94 22.57 3.29
C GLU A 37 8.91 22.66 2.15
N PRO A 38 8.74 23.82 1.50
CA PRO A 38 7.66 24.03 0.51
C PRO A 38 7.75 23.16 -0.76
N THR A 39 8.88 22.46 -0.95
CA THR A 39 9.06 21.44 -2.01
C THR A 39 8.35 20.12 -1.66
N GLN A 40 8.02 19.92 -0.39
CA GLN A 40 7.26 18.80 0.13
C GLN A 40 5.78 19.19 0.26
N SER A 41 4.91 18.24 -0.10
CA SER A 41 3.48 18.39 0.03
C SER A 41 2.80 17.06 0.31
N TYR A 42 1.58 17.15 0.82
CA TYR A 42 0.75 15.98 1.11
C TYR A 42 -0.72 16.28 0.81
N ALA A 43 -1.48 15.23 0.55
CA ALA A 43 -2.92 15.32 0.64
C ALA A 43 -3.32 15.17 2.12
N LEU A 44 -4.39 15.85 2.53
CA LEU A 44 -4.85 15.92 3.92
C LEU A 44 -6.33 15.56 4.02
N TYR A 45 -6.70 14.91 5.13
CA TYR A 45 -8.06 14.76 5.61
C TYR A 45 -8.10 15.05 7.10
N LEU A 46 -8.90 16.05 7.47
CA LEU A 46 -9.28 16.33 8.85
C LEU A 46 -10.70 15.79 9.05
N PRO A 47 -10.94 14.95 10.07
CA PRO A 47 -12.28 14.42 10.31
C PRO A 47 -13.24 15.54 10.72
N THR A 48 -14.54 15.35 10.49
CA THR A 48 -15.57 16.35 10.89
C THR A 48 -15.58 16.65 12.39
N SER A 49 -15.07 15.74 13.22
CA SER A 49 -14.91 15.91 14.66
C SER A 49 -13.62 16.62 15.10
N TYR A 50 -12.72 16.98 14.17
CA TYR A 50 -11.46 17.65 14.53
C TYR A 50 -11.72 19.00 15.22
N SER A 51 -11.01 19.24 16.33
CA SER A 51 -10.95 20.52 17.03
C SER A 51 -9.50 20.77 17.48
N PRO A 52 -8.98 22.01 17.42
CA PRO A 52 -7.66 22.33 17.94
C PRO A 52 -7.53 22.16 19.47
N ASP A 53 -8.64 22.03 20.19
CA ASP A 53 -8.65 21.85 21.65
C ASP A 53 -8.35 20.41 22.09
N GLN A 54 -8.29 19.47 21.14
CA GLN A 54 -8.14 18.05 21.43
C GLN A 54 -7.12 17.40 20.52
N ASN A 55 -6.08 16.81 21.13
CA ASN A 55 -5.08 16.05 20.40
C ASN A 55 -5.69 14.83 19.71
N ARG A 56 -5.38 14.65 18.43
CA ARG A 56 -5.89 13.56 17.59
C ARG A 56 -4.78 12.59 17.15
N PRO A 57 -5.07 11.28 17.02
CA PRO A 57 -4.14 10.35 16.40
C PRO A 57 -3.92 10.69 14.93
N VAL A 58 -2.74 10.34 14.41
CA VAL A 58 -2.33 10.67 13.03
C VAL A 58 -1.95 9.40 12.26
N VAL A 59 -2.40 9.26 11.00
CA VAL A 59 -1.82 8.29 10.05
C VAL A 59 -1.08 9.01 8.93
N ILE A 60 0.23 8.75 8.82
CA ILE A 60 1.08 9.17 7.70
C ILE A 60 1.10 8.05 6.65
N VAL A 61 0.63 8.33 5.43
CA VAL A 61 0.44 7.33 4.38
C VAL A 61 1.40 7.50 3.20
N PHE A 62 1.99 6.39 2.74
CA PHE A 62 2.91 6.35 1.61
C PHE A 62 2.31 5.54 0.44
N GLU A 63 2.15 6.19 -0.71
CA GLU A 63 1.63 5.59 -1.94
C GLU A 63 2.77 5.35 -2.95
N PRO A 64 2.87 4.17 -3.58
CA PRO A 64 3.97 3.82 -4.50
C PRO A 64 4.28 4.82 -5.62
N ALA A 65 3.31 5.64 -6.03
CA ALA A 65 3.42 6.56 -7.13
C ALA A 65 3.17 8.02 -6.73
N ALA A 66 3.29 8.36 -5.44
CA ALA A 66 3.11 9.71 -4.90
C ALA A 66 1.71 10.31 -5.18
N ARG A 67 0.66 9.48 -5.25
CA ARG A 67 -0.72 9.93 -5.45
C ARG A 67 -1.42 10.11 -4.11
N GLY A 68 -1.08 11.14 -3.33
CA GLY A 68 -1.53 11.32 -1.94
C GLY A 68 -3.05 11.26 -1.73
N ALA A 69 -3.85 11.83 -2.63
CA ALA A 69 -5.32 11.82 -2.50
C ALA A 69 -5.94 10.41 -2.63
N LEU A 70 -5.27 9.48 -3.32
CA LEU A 70 -5.79 8.13 -3.59
C LEU A 70 -5.96 7.28 -2.32
N PRO A 71 -4.95 7.11 -1.45
CA PRO A 71 -5.11 6.34 -0.23
C PRO A 71 -6.08 6.98 0.75
N ILE A 72 -6.16 8.31 0.83
CA ILE A 72 -7.05 9.01 1.77
C ILE A 72 -8.49 8.52 1.64
N LYS A 73 -8.98 8.28 0.42
CA LYS A 73 -10.31 7.74 0.16
C LYS A 73 -10.61 6.44 0.92
N GLN A 74 -9.61 5.59 1.16
CA GLN A 74 -9.78 4.35 1.93
C GLN A 74 -9.74 4.58 3.44
N PHE A 75 -9.10 5.66 3.89
CA PHE A 75 -8.96 6.02 5.29
C PHE A 75 -10.08 6.94 5.80
N GLN A 76 -10.81 7.67 4.94
CA GLN A 76 -11.87 8.60 5.35
C GLN A 76 -12.83 7.98 6.36
N ARG A 77 -13.31 6.75 6.11
CA ARG A 77 -14.24 6.08 7.02
C ARG A 77 -13.63 5.79 8.39
N ALA A 78 -12.34 5.48 8.46
CA ALA A 78 -11.64 5.27 9.73
C ALA A 78 -11.38 6.61 10.44
N ALA A 79 -10.99 7.64 9.68
CA ALA A 79 -10.81 9.00 10.17
C ALA A 79 -12.08 9.54 10.83
N GLU A 80 -13.22 9.45 10.16
CA GLU A 80 -14.51 9.91 10.72
C GLU A 80 -14.93 9.11 11.96
N LYS A 81 -14.69 7.80 11.98
CA LYS A 81 -15.09 6.95 13.10
C LYS A 81 -14.22 7.09 14.34
N LEU A 82 -12.95 7.40 14.14
CA LEU A 82 -11.93 7.34 15.18
C LEU A 82 -11.16 8.68 15.26
N GLY A 83 -11.66 9.78 14.74
CA GLY A 83 -11.01 11.09 14.83
C GLY A 83 -9.55 11.14 14.35
N TYR A 84 -9.12 10.30 13.40
CA TYR A 84 -7.74 10.34 12.90
C TYR A 84 -7.54 11.48 11.92
N ILE A 85 -6.45 12.23 12.08
CA ILE A 85 -5.89 13.06 11.02
C ILE A 85 -5.17 12.12 10.04
N VAL A 86 -5.43 12.26 8.75
CA VAL A 86 -4.78 11.42 7.73
C VAL A 86 -4.07 12.31 6.74
N LEU A 87 -2.77 12.07 6.56
CA LEU A 87 -1.96 12.74 5.56
C LEU A 87 -1.23 11.73 4.69
N ALA A 88 -1.13 12.02 3.40
CA ALA A 88 -0.52 11.12 2.42
C ALA A 88 0.43 11.87 1.52
N SER A 89 1.67 11.37 1.40
CA SER A 89 2.73 12.08 0.68
C SER A 89 2.41 12.25 -0.81
N ASN A 90 2.60 13.46 -1.34
CA ASN A 90 2.62 13.75 -2.77
C ASN A 90 4.04 13.70 -3.36
N ASN A 91 5.03 13.27 -2.57
CA ASN A 91 6.44 13.29 -2.93
C ASN A 91 7.06 11.88 -2.90
N SER A 92 6.83 11.13 -1.81
CA SER A 92 7.29 9.75 -1.62
C SER A 92 6.74 8.82 -2.70
N ARG A 93 7.63 8.05 -3.32
CA ARG A 93 7.32 7.10 -4.39
C ARG A 93 8.38 5.98 -4.40
N ASN A 94 8.07 4.87 -5.06
CA ASN A 94 9.03 3.80 -5.24
C ASN A 94 10.33 4.30 -5.92
N GLY A 95 11.48 3.87 -5.41
CA GLY A 95 12.80 4.20 -5.94
C GLY A 95 13.75 4.72 -4.87
N SER A 96 13.71 6.02 -4.57
CA SER A 96 14.65 6.68 -3.67
C SER A 96 14.18 6.65 -2.22
N TRP A 97 15.03 6.08 -1.35
CA TRP A 97 14.84 6.14 0.10
C TRP A 97 14.96 7.56 0.64
N ASP A 98 15.89 8.36 0.14
CA ASP A 98 16.08 9.76 0.59
C ASP A 98 14.82 10.59 0.36
N ILE A 99 14.18 10.46 -0.81
CA ILE A 99 12.91 11.14 -1.11
C ILE A 99 11.83 10.65 -0.14
N ALA A 100 11.72 9.34 0.09
CA ALA A 100 10.68 8.77 0.94
C ALA A 100 10.84 9.19 2.42
N LEU A 101 12.04 9.09 2.97
CA LEU A 101 12.35 9.43 4.36
C LEU A 101 12.29 10.94 4.59
N GLY A 102 12.83 11.75 3.68
CA GLY A 102 12.73 13.22 3.75
C GLY A 102 11.27 13.70 3.64
N SER A 103 10.44 13.03 2.85
CA SER A 103 8.99 13.31 2.82
C SER A 103 8.33 13.01 4.17
N ALA A 104 8.68 11.88 4.80
CA ALA A 104 8.12 11.49 6.10
C ALA A 104 8.49 12.50 7.19
N GLU A 105 9.75 12.91 7.25
CA GLU A 105 10.25 13.91 8.20
C GLU A 105 9.54 15.26 8.03
N ALA A 106 9.50 15.78 6.79
CA ALA A 106 8.86 17.06 6.50
C ALA A 106 7.35 17.06 6.79
N MET A 107 6.67 15.95 6.51
CA MET A 107 5.24 15.78 6.81
C MET A 107 4.97 15.70 8.31
N LEU A 108 5.79 14.95 9.06
CA LEU A 108 5.63 14.81 10.51
C LEU A 108 5.89 16.15 11.22
N ALA A 109 6.94 16.87 10.83
CA ALA A 109 7.22 18.20 11.37
C ALA A 109 6.07 19.17 11.09
N ASP A 110 5.54 19.18 9.86
CA ASP A 110 4.46 20.09 9.47
C ASP A 110 3.13 19.77 10.17
N VAL A 111 2.74 18.50 10.29
CA VAL A 111 1.46 18.14 10.92
C VAL A 111 1.46 18.46 12.42
N VAL A 112 2.59 18.24 13.12
CA VAL A 112 2.75 18.54 14.54
C VAL A 112 2.80 20.05 14.81
N GLU A 113 3.29 20.85 13.86
CA GLU A 113 3.30 22.31 13.96
C GLU A 113 1.91 22.93 13.69
N ARG A 114 1.11 22.32 12.80
CA ARG A 114 -0.17 22.89 12.35
C ARG A 114 -1.38 22.43 13.13
N TYR A 115 -1.39 21.21 13.66
CA TYR A 115 -2.60 20.57 14.18
C TYR A 115 -2.41 20.04 15.61
N ALA A 116 -3.52 19.87 16.32
CA ALA A 116 -3.54 19.21 17.63
C ALA A 116 -3.30 17.70 17.44
N VAL A 117 -2.03 17.29 17.54
CA VAL A 117 -1.58 15.91 17.32
C VAL A 117 -1.26 15.24 18.65
N ASP A 118 -1.80 14.05 18.84
CA ASP A 118 -1.32 13.14 19.88
C ASP A 118 -0.01 12.49 19.44
N LYS A 119 1.09 12.91 20.07
CA LYS A 119 2.46 12.51 19.73
C LYS A 119 2.76 11.06 20.13
N ASP A 120 2.00 10.48 21.05
CA ASP A 120 2.12 9.06 21.42
C ASP A 120 1.30 8.16 20.50
N ARG A 121 0.50 8.75 19.60
CA ARG A 121 -0.42 8.05 18.69
C ARG A 121 -0.19 8.43 17.24
N ILE A 122 1.09 8.37 16.84
CA ILE A 122 1.53 8.49 15.45
C ILE A 122 1.56 7.10 14.81
N TYR A 123 0.85 6.95 13.70
CA TYR A 123 0.80 5.73 12.91
C TYR A 123 1.32 5.97 11.50
N THR A 124 1.84 4.92 10.88
CA THR A 124 2.22 4.95 9.47
C THR A 124 1.46 3.90 8.69
N SER A 125 1.23 4.18 7.40
CA SER A 125 0.66 3.20 6.48
C SER A 125 1.27 3.33 5.11
N GLY A 126 1.19 2.28 4.31
CA GLY A 126 1.46 2.39 2.91
C GLY A 126 1.09 1.14 2.15
N PHE A 127 1.03 1.25 0.84
CA PHE A 127 0.73 0.13 -0.05
C PHE A 127 1.97 -0.33 -0.78
N SER A 128 2.20 -1.64 -0.89
CA SER A 128 3.31 -2.23 -1.65
C SER A 128 4.66 -1.63 -1.24
N GLY A 129 5.41 -0.98 -2.13
CA GLY A 129 6.64 -0.26 -1.76
C GLY A 129 6.45 0.83 -0.70
N GLY A 130 5.28 1.48 -0.64
CA GLY A 130 4.91 2.39 0.44
C GLY A 130 4.74 1.72 1.80
N SER A 131 4.32 0.45 1.84
CA SER A 131 4.26 -0.35 3.10
C SER A 131 5.68 -0.56 3.67
N ARG A 132 6.63 -0.80 2.77
CA ARG A 132 8.06 -0.90 3.12
C ARG A 132 8.56 0.43 3.69
N VAL A 133 8.20 1.56 3.08
CA VAL A 133 8.50 2.91 3.61
C VAL A 133 7.89 3.13 4.99
N ALA A 134 6.58 2.88 5.16
CA ALA A 134 5.89 3.04 6.42
C ALA A 134 6.59 2.28 7.56
N THR A 135 6.93 1.02 7.33
CA THR A 135 7.64 0.22 8.32
C THR A 135 9.04 0.75 8.61
N SER A 136 9.76 1.22 7.58
CA SER A 136 11.10 1.79 7.74
C SER A 136 11.07 3.05 8.58
N VAL A 137 10.09 3.93 8.37
CA VAL A 137 9.89 5.13 9.19
C VAL A 137 9.66 4.76 10.66
N ALA A 138 8.84 3.74 10.93
CA ALA A 138 8.63 3.26 12.29
C ALA A 138 9.91 2.73 12.95
N VAL A 139 10.72 1.96 12.19
CA VAL A 139 12.00 1.41 12.65
C VAL A 139 13.03 2.50 12.93
N ILE A 140 13.20 3.45 12.01
CA ILE A 140 14.25 4.47 12.08
C ILE A 140 13.95 5.52 13.15
N THR A 141 12.70 5.97 13.24
CA THR A 141 12.34 7.09 14.13
C THR A 141 12.11 6.64 15.57
N GLY A 142 11.58 5.43 15.78
CA GLY A 142 11.11 4.99 17.10
C GLY A 142 9.92 5.79 17.65
N GLN A 143 9.34 6.70 16.87
CA GLN A 143 8.23 7.59 17.28
C GLN A 143 6.85 7.08 16.83
N VAL A 144 6.81 5.98 16.08
CA VAL A 144 5.57 5.43 15.52
C VAL A 144 5.02 4.36 16.46
N GLU A 145 3.77 4.51 16.87
CA GLU A 145 3.06 3.57 17.74
C GLU A 145 2.53 2.35 16.97
N GLY A 146 2.20 2.50 15.69
CA GLY A 146 1.84 1.36 14.85
C GLY A 146 1.93 1.55 13.33
N VAL A 147 1.96 0.42 12.64
CA VAL A 147 2.11 0.33 11.18
C VAL A 147 0.91 -0.42 10.59
N ILE A 148 0.28 0.18 9.57
CA ILE A 148 -0.76 -0.44 8.73
C ILE A 148 -0.12 -0.80 7.38
N ALA A 149 0.36 -2.03 7.27
CA ALA A 149 1.13 -2.53 6.13
C ALA A 149 0.23 -3.15 5.06
N CYS A 150 -0.05 -2.44 3.98
CA CYS A 150 -0.96 -2.90 2.92
C CYS A 150 -0.19 -3.52 1.75
N GLY A 151 -0.53 -4.74 1.36
CA GLY A 151 -0.06 -5.36 0.11
C GLY A 151 1.43 -5.68 0.04
N ALA A 152 2.25 -5.39 1.06
CA ALA A 152 3.63 -5.89 1.20
C ALA A 152 4.09 -5.82 2.66
N GLY A 153 5.13 -6.59 3.00
CA GLY A 153 5.81 -6.53 4.29
C GLY A 153 6.79 -5.36 4.42
N PHE A 154 7.80 -5.52 5.27
CA PHE A 154 8.92 -4.59 5.45
C PHE A 154 10.07 -4.87 4.47
N PRO A 155 10.98 -3.91 4.20
CA PRO A 155 12.08 -4.15 3.26
C PRO A 155 13.07 -5.17 3.81
N ASN A 156 13.73 -5.93 2.93
CA ASN A 156 14.84 -6.80 3.29
C ASN A 156 16.17 -6.01 3.35
N VAL A 157 16.18 -4.91 4.10
CA VAL A 157 17.35 -4.06 4.35
C VAL A 157 17.55 -4.01 5.86
N ALA A 158 18.74 -4.36 6.34
CA ALA A 158 18.98 -4.62 7.76
C ALA A 158 18.75 -3.39 8.65
N GLU A 159 19.02 -2.19 8.14
CA GLU A 159 18.75 -0.92 8.82
C GLU A 159 17.26 -0.57 8.89
N TYR A 160 16.45 -1.07 7.96
CA TYR A 160 15.07 -0.61 7.75
C TYR A 160 14.00 -1.64 8.15
N LYS A 161 14.41 -2.77 8.72
CA LYS A 161 13.50 -3.85 9.11
C LYS A 161 13.31 -3.94 10.62
N PRO A 162 12.15 -4.46 11.09
CA PRO A 162 11.90 -4.67 12.51
C PRO A 162 12.94 -5.57 13.18
N LYS A 163 13.14 -5.34 14.48
CA LYS A 163 14.06 -6.04 15.37
C LYS A 163 13.42 -6.18 16.75
N PRO A 164 13.81 -7.14 17.60
CA PRO A 164 13.23 -7.35 18.93
C PRO A 164 13.29 -6.18 19.91
N ILE A 165 14.05 -5.10 19.62
CA ILE A 165 14.05 -3.88 20.43
C ILE A 165 12.84 -2.98 20.17
N HIS A 166 12.20 -3.10 19.00
CA HIS A 166 11.07 -2.25 18.62
C HIS A 166 9.79 -2.66 19.34
N ARG A 167 8.88 -1.69 19.54
CA ARG A 167 7.67 -1.86 20.34
C ARG A 167 6.38 -1.40 19.66
N PHE A 168 6.44 -0.97 18.40
CA PHE A 168 5.25 -0.60 17.63
C PHE A 168 4.37 -1.81 17.32
N SER A 169 3.07 -1.57 17.17
CA SER A 169 2.10 -2.57 16.74
C SER A 169 2.10 -2.69 15.21
N TYR A 170 1.94 -3.90 14.65
CA TYR A 170 2.01 -4.11 13.20
C TYR A 170 0.78 -4.85 12.67
N VAL A 171 -0.04 -4.20 11.84
CA VAL A 171 -1.18 -4.84 11.17
C VAL A 171 -0.96 -4.93 9.67
N ALA A 172 -0.87 -6.16 9.18
CA ALA A 172 -0.78 -6.50 7.77
C ALA A 172 -2.17 -6.58 7.13
N LEU A 173 -2.34 -6.04 5.93
CA LEU A 173 -3.53 -6.22 5.10
C LEU A 173 -3.13 -6.75 3.73
N VAL A 174 -3.74 -7.86 3.31
CA VAL A 174 -3.40 -8.51 2.04
C VAL A 174 -4.61 -9.15 1.37
N GLY A 175 -4.68 -9.04 0.05
CA GLY A 175 -5.68 -9.73 -0.75
C GLY A 175 -5.43 -11.24 -0.80
N ASP A 176 -6.48 -12.05 -0.78
CA ASP A 176 -6.39 -13.51 -0.94
C ASP A 176 -5.81 -13.94 -2.31
N LYS A 177 -5.76 -13.04 -3.29
CA LYS A 177 -5.16 -13.22 -4.61
C LYS A 177 -3.92 -12.35 -4.83
N ASP A 178 -3.42 -11.66 -3.81
CA ASP A 178 -2.21 -10.85 -3.86
C ASP A 178 -0.94 -11.72 -3.88
N MET A 179 0.05 -11.37 -4.70
CA MET A 179 1.31 -12.11 -4.77
C MET A 179 2.09 -12.12 -3.45
N ASN A 180 1.87 -11.12 -2.59
CA ASN A 180 2.52 -10.98 -1.29
C ASN A 180 1.73 -11.68 -0.16
N TYR A 181 0.73 -12.51 -0.48
CA TYR A 181 0.01 -13.32 0.52
C TYR A 181 0.96 -14.21 1.34
N GLN A 182 1.88 -14.90 0.67
CA GLN A 182 2.88 -15.74 1.35
C GLN A 182 3.91 -14.88 2.11
N GLU A 183 4.30 -13.72 1.56
CA GLU A 183 5.17 -12.75 2.25
C GLU A 183 4.54 -12.34 3.58
N HIS A 184 3.27 -11.92 3.60
CA HIS A 184 2.58 -11.53 4.83
C HIS A 184 2.43 -12.66 5.84
N THR A 185 2.31 -13.91 5.37
CA THR A 185 2.32 -15.09 6.25
C THR A 185 3.69 -15.28 6.90
N GLN A 186 4.77 -15.13 6.15
CA GLN A 186 6.14 -15.20 6.66
C GLN A 186 6.47 -14.03 7.59
N VAL A 187 6.05 -12.81 7.24
CA VAL A 187 6.21 -11.60 8.06
C VAL A 187 5.51 -11.78 9.41
N LYS A 188 4.28 -12.29 9.43
CA LYS A 188 3.59 -12.59 10.69
C LYS A 188 4.40 -13.56 11.55
N GLN A 189 4.89 -14.67 10.98
CA GLN A 189 5.71 -15.62 11.71
C GLN A 189 7.03 -15.01 12.23
N GLU A 190 7.65 -14.12 11.45
CA GLU A 190 8.87 -13.41 11.85
C GLU A 190 8.58 -12.47 13.03
N LEU A 191 7.50 -11.68 12.96
CA LEU A 191 7.07 -10.76 14.02
C LEU A 191 6.66 -11.50 15.29
N ASP A 192 5.96 -12.63 15.18
CA ASP A 192 5.61 -13.50 16.31
C ASP A 192 6.87 -13.99 17.04
N LYS A 193 7.90 -14.42 16.30
CA LYS A 193 9.20 -14.82 16.88
C LYS A 193 9.95 -13.67 17.55
N MET A 194 9.77 -12.45 17.08
CA MET A 194 10.34 -11.26 17.70
C MET A 194 9.55 -10.78 18.92
N GLY A 195 8.37 -11.35 19.19
CA GLY A 195 7.46 -10.88 20.25
C GLY A 195 6.81 -9.53 19.93
N LEU A 196 6.77 -9.12 18.65
CA LEU A 196 6.09 -7.89 18.24
C LEU A 196 4.59 -8.14 18.16
N ARG A 197 3.79 -7.22 18.73
CA ARG A 197 2.33 -7.26 18.63
C ARG A 197 1.94 -7.09 17.17
N ASN A 198 1.33 -8.12 16.59
CA ASN A 198 1.00 -8.12 15.18
C ASN A 198 -0.33 -8.81 14.87
N ASN A 199 -0.92 -8.45 13.74
CA ASN A 199 -2.10 -9.09 13.18
C ASN A 199 -2.01 -9.12 11.65
N LYS A 200 -2.69 -10.06 11.02
CA LYS A 200 -2.79 -10.21 9.57
C LYS A 200 -4.26 -10.30 9.17
N ILE A 201 -4.72 -9.30 8.42
CA ILE A 201 -6.07 -9.22 7.88
C ILE A 201 -6.04 -9.62 6.40
N VAL A 202 -6.69 -10.72 6.08
CA VAL A 202 -6.88 -11.17 4.70
C VAL A 202 -8.26 -10.72 4.20
N PHE A 203 -8.32 -10.12 3.02
CA PHE A 203 -9.58 -9.74 2.37
C PHE A 203 -9.68 -10.35 0.98
N SER A 204 -10.89 -10.49 0.44
CA SER A 204 -11.02 -10.95 -0.94
C SER A 204 -10.61 -9.84 -1.90
N GLY A 205 -9.54 -10.07 -2.66
CA GLY A 205 -8.94 -9.02 -3.48
C GLY A 205 -7.60 -9.43 -4.07
N ILE A 206 -7.14 -8.62 -5.02
CA ILE A 206 -5.84 -8.77 -5.68
C ILE A 206 -4.79 -7.87 -5.02
N HIS A 207 -3.70 -7.55 -5.72
CA HIS A 207 -2.74 -6.54 -5.29
C HIS A 207 -3.29 -5.12 -5.49
N GLN A 208 -4.11 -4.69 -4.53
CA GLN A 208 -4.79 -3.40 -4.52
C GLN A 208 -4.84 -2.82 -3.10
N TRP A 209 -5.13 -1.52 -2.99
CA TRP A 209 -5.47 -0.93 -1.70
C TRP A 209 -6.61 -1.71 -1.03
N PRO A 210 -6.50 -2.02 0.28
CA PRO A 210 -7.58 -2.67 1.00
C PRO A 210 -8.86 -1.84 0.95
N PRO A 211 -10.03 -2.48 0.84
CA PRO A 211 -11.31 -1.78 0.97
C PRO A 211 -11.41 -1.03 2.31
N ALA A 212 -12.08 0.13 2.32
CA ALA A 212 -12.19 0.99 3.49
C ALA A 212 -12.63 0.28 4.79
N ASN A 213 -13.51 -0.74 4.72
CA ASN A 213 -13.91 -1.50 5.91
C ASN A 213 -12.77 -2.34 6.52
N GLN A 214 -11.79 -2.76 5.72
CA GLN A 214 -10.60 -3.46 6.22
C GLN A 214 -9.61 -2.49 6.85
N ILE A 215 -9.46 -1.27 6.29
CA ILE A 215 -8.69 -0.20 6.92
C ILE A 215 -9.29 0.18 8.28
N VAL A 216 -10.62 0.34 8.35
CA VAL A 216 -11.34 0.58 9.61
C VAL A 216 -11.01 -0.52 10.63
N ARG A 217 -11.07 -1.79 10.25
CA ARG A 217 -10.72 -2.91 11.14
C ARG A 217 -9.27 -2.82 11.65
N ALA A 218 -8.33 -2.47 10.79
CA ALA A 218 -6.93 -2.28 11.16
C ALA A 218 -6.77 -1.15 12.19
N CYS A 219 -7.45 -0.01 11.99
CA CYS A 219 -7.44 1.08 12.96
C CYS A 219 -8.08 0.68 14.29
N TYR A 220 -9.23 0.00 14.29
CA TYR A 220 -9.83 -0.53 15.52
C TYR A 220 -8.91 -1.49 16.28
N TRP A 221 -8.13 -2.31 15.57
CA TRP A 221 -7.13 -3.16 16.20
C TRP A 221 -5.98 -2.35 16.81
N LEU A 222 -5.51 -1.29 16.15
CA LEU A 222 -4.48 -0.40 16.67
C LEU A 222 -4.94 0.38 17.91
N GLU A 223 -6.19 0.84 17.94
CA GLU A 223 -6.81 1.44 19.13
C GLU A 223 -6.78 0.46 20.33
N LEU A 224 -7.13 -0.81 20.09
CA LEU A 224 -7.04 -1.84 21.12
C LEU A 224 -5.60 -2.03 21.62
N GLN A 225 -4.61 -2.00 20.74
CA GLN A 225 -3.21 -2.13 21.15
C GLN A 225 -2.72 -0.91 21.94
N ALA A 226 -3.14 0.30 21.57
CA ALA A 226 -2.85 1.53 22.30
C ALA A 226 -3.48 1.50 23.70
N PHE A 227 -4.76 1.11 23.80
CA PHE A 227 -5.44 0.87 25.08
C PHE A 227 -4.69 -0.13 25.96
N LYS A 228 -4.24 -1.26 25.41
CA LYS A 228 -3.43 -2.27 26.12
C LYS A 228 -2.04 -1.78 26.54
N LYS A 229 -1.59 -0.62 26.07
CA LYS A 229 -0.36 0.05 26.52
C LYS A 229 -0.63 1.14 27.57
N GLY A 230 -1.88 1.38 27.92
CA GLY A 230 -2.27 2.46 28.83
C GLY A 230 -2.22 3.85 28.20
N LEU A 231 -2.19 3.93 26.86
CA LEU A 231 -2.35 5.21 26.17
C LEU A 231 -3.81 5.64 26.25
N ASP A 232 -4.04 6.96 26.36
CA ASP A 232 -5.39 7.51 26.43
C ASP A 232 -6.21 7.05 25.23
N SER A 233 -7.24 6.26 25.53
CA SER A 233 -8.12 5.73 24.51
C SER A 233 -8.87 6.88 23.86
N ASN A 234 -9.00 6.80 22.54
CA ASN A 234 -9.85 7.71 21.81
C ASN A 234 -11.28 7.67 22.34
N GLU A 235 -11.87 8.83 22.64
CA GLU A 235 -13.27 8.91 23.09
C GLU A 235 -14.26 8.27 22.09
N HIS A 236 -13.87 8.18 20.81
CA HIS A 236 -14.64 7.56 19.75
C HIS A 236 -14.47 6.03 19.66
N TRP A 237 -13.64 5.43 20.52
CA TRP A 237 -13.33 4.01 20.54
C TRP A 237 -13.71 3.35 21.87
N ASN A 238 -14.16 2.09 21.82
CA ASN A 238 -14.25 1.23 23.00
C ASN A 238 -14.02 -0.25 22.66
N ALA A 239 -13.63 -1.01 23.69
CA ALA A 239 -13.29 -2.43 23.55
C ALA A 239 -14.49 -3.29 23.12
N ASN A 240 -15.70 -3.04 23.64
CA ASN A 240 -16.90 -3.82 23.33
C ASN A 240 -17.29 -3.71 21.84
N GLN A 241 -17.27 -2.50 21.29
CA GLN A 241 -17.54 -2.26 19.88
C GLN A 241 -16.51 -2.96 18.98
N THR A 242 -15.23 -2.89 19.35
CA THR A 242 -14.15 -3.58 18.61
C THR A 242 -14.35 -5.09 18.62
N PHE A 243 -14.66 -5.65 19.79
CA PHE A 243 -14.95 -7.06 19.97
C PHE A 243 -16.11 -7.50 19.09
N GLU A 244 -17.24 -6.79 19.14
CA GLU A 244 -18.43 -7.07 18.33
C GLU A 244 -18.10 -7.07 16.83
N GLN A 245 -17.38 -6.05 16.33
CA GLN A 245 -17.01 -5.98 14.93
C GLN A 245 -16.14 -7.16 14.48
N PHE A 246 -15.22 -7.63 15.34
CA PHE A 246 -14.36 -8.76 15.01
C PHE A 246 -15.14 -10.08 15.08
N THR A 247 -16.03 -10.24 16.06
CA THR A 247 -16.91 -11.40 16.18
C THR A 247 -17.85 -11.51 14.99
N VAL A 248 -18.52 -10.42 14.58
CA VAL A 248 -19.39 -10.40 13.39
C VAL A 248 -18.61 -10.82 12.14
N TYR A 249 -17.36 -10.41 12.01
CA TYR A 249 -16.53 -10.84 10.91
C TYR A 249 -16.19 -12.34 10.95
N ALA A 250 -15.77 -12.85 12.11
CA ALA A 250 -15.50 -14.28 12.28
C ALA A 250 -16.75 -15.13 12.00
N ASP A 251 -17.91 -14.70 12.48
CA ASP A 251 -19.21 -15.30 12.20
C ASP A 251 -19.53 -15.29 10.70
N SER A 252 -19.25 -14.18 9.99
CA SER A 252 -19.47 -14.10 8.54
C SER A 252 -18.61 -15.10 7.77
N LEU A 253 -17.35 -15.31 8.18
CA LEU A 253 -16.45 -16.30 7.57
C LEU A 253 -16.95 -17.72 7.83
N HIS A 254 -17.39 -17.99 9.06
CA HIS A 254 -17.97 -19.28 9.43
C HIS A 254 -19.23 -19.59 8.62
N ALA A 255 -20.14 -18.62 8.48
CA ALA A 255 -21.41 -18.75 7.76
C ALA A 255 -21.23 -19.10 6.28
N VAL A 256 -20.20 -18.56 5.62
CA VAL A 256 -19.88 -18.89 4.22
C VAL A 256 -18.99 -20.13 4.08
N GLY A 257 -18.74 -20.85 5.18
CA GLY A 257 -17.95 -22.08 5.19
C GLY A 257 -16.44 -21.88 5.11
N ASN A 258 -15.92 -20.64 5.26
CA ASN A 258 -14.49 -20.38 5.40
C ASN A 258 -14.06 -20.62 6.86
N LEU A 259 -14.00 -21.90 7.25
CA LEU A 259 -13.71 -22.32 8.61
C LEU A 259 -12.26 -22.01 9.00
N ALA A 260 -11.31 -22.10 8.08
CA ALA A 260 -9.92 -21.74 8.33
C ALA A 260 -9.75 -20.25 8.66
N GLY A 261 -10.41 -19.36 7.90
CA GLY A 261 -10.41 -17.94 8.20
C GLY A 261 -11.15 -17.60 9.49
N ALA A 262 -12.29 -18.25 9.75
CA ALA A 262 -13.02 -18.05 11.01
C ALA A 262 -12.19 -18.46 12.23
N GLU A 263 -11.48 -19.59 12.13
CA GLU A 263 -10.57 -20.08 13.17
C GLU A 263 -9.46 -19.06 13.47
N GLU A 264 -8.79 -18.52 12.44
CA GLU A 264 -7.72 -17.52 12.59
C GLU A 264 -8.24 -16.26 13.31
N VAL A 265 -9.42 -15.76 12.92
CA VAL A 265 -10.01 -14.56 13.55
C VAL A 265 -10.49 -14.83 14.98
N TYR A 266 -11.13 -15.97 15.26
CA TYR A 266 -11.55 -16.30 16.63
C TYR A 266 -10.37 -16.48 17.57
N HIS A 267 -9.30 -17.14 17.11
CA HIS A 267 -8.06 -17.26 17.86
C HIS A 267 -7.44 -15.88 18.16
N GLN A 268 -7.45 -14.98 17.17
CA GLN A 268 -6.96 -13.61 17.34
C GLN A 268 -7.80 -12.82 18.35
N ILE A 269 -9.14 -12.91 18.29
CA ILE A 269 -10.03 -12.30 19.29
C ILE A 269 -9.69 -12.77 20.70
N ILE A 270 -9.48 -14.08 20.90
CA ILE A 270 -9.14 -14.61 22.22
C ILE A 270 -7.81 -14.03 22.72
N THR A 271 -6.83 -13.89 21.84
CA THR A 271 -5.51 -13.34 22.17
C THR A 271 -5.56 -11.84 22.48
N ASP A 272 -6.33 -11.10 21.68
CA ASP A 272 -6.40 -9.64 21.77
C ASP A 272 -7.18 -9.16 23.01
N PHE A 273 -8.26 -9.87 23.36
CA PHE A 273 -9.18 -9.49 24.43
C PHE A 273 -8.99 -10.26 25.74
N ASP A 274 -7.96 -11.11 25.85
CA ASP A 274 -7.64 -11.81 27.10
C ASP A 274 -7.43 -10.80 28.23
N GLY A 275 -8.10 -11.04 29.36
CA GLY A 275 -8.10 -10.13 30.51
C GLY A 275 -8.92 -8.84 30.34
N ILE A 276 -9.60 -8.64 29.20
CA ILE A 276 -10.44 -7.45 28.95
C ILE A 276 -11.94 -7.79 29.01
N LEU A 277 -12.37 -8.89 28.39
CA LEU A 277 -13.78 -9.29 28.28
C LEU A 277 -13.98 -10.78 28.63
N ASP A 278 -15.23 -11.21 28.82
CA ASP A 278 -15.57 -12.64 28.87
C ASP A 278 -15.52 -13.24 27.45
N LEU A 279 -14.67 -14.27 27.30
CA LEU A 279 -14.37 -14.90 26.02
C LEU A 279 -14.94 -16.32 25.90
N LYS A 280 -15.76 -16.78 26.85
CA LYS A 280 -16.26 -18.17 26.88
C LYS A 280 -16.92 -18.57 25.55
N LEU A 281 -17.88 -17.76 25.07
CA LEU A 281 -18.58 -18.03 23.81
C LEU A 281 -17.62 -18.15 22.61
N ILE A 282 -16.58 -17.31 22.57
CA ILE A 282 -15.61 -17.31 21.47
C ILE A 282 -14.72 -18.56 21.54
N LYS A 283 -14.30 -18.97 22.75
CA LYS A 283 -13.55 -20.21 22.98
C LYS A 283 -14.36 -21.43 22.55
N ASP A 284 -15.65 -21.48 22.90
CA ASP A 284 -16.55 -22.57 22.52
C ASP A 284 -16.72 -22.65 20.99
N LYS A 285 -16.91 -21.51 20.30
CA LYS A 285 -16.98 -21.44 18.83
C LYS A 285 -15.68 -21.92 18.17
N LEU A 286 -14.53 -21.50 18.68
CA LEU A 286 -13.21 -21.90 18.17
C LEU A 286 -13.00 -23.41 18.29
N GLU A 287 -13.33 -24.00 19.45
CA GLU A 287 -13.21 -25.43 19.69
C GLU A 287 -14.11 -26.24 18.74
N ALA A 288 -15.36 -25.82 18.57
CA ALA A 288 -16.30 -26.46 17.65
C ALA A 288 -15.75 -26.49 16.20
N ILE A 289 -15.14 -25.40 15.74
CA ILE A 289 -14.49 -25.34 14.41
C ILE A 289 -13.33 -26.35 14.34
N ARG A 290 -12.43 -26.33 15.32
CA ARG A 290 -11.22 -27.18 15.34
C ARG A 290 -11.54 -28.68 15.39
N LEU A 291 -12.64 -29.07 16.03
CA LEU A 291 -13.09 -30.46 16.08
C LEU A 291 -13.71 -30.94 14.76
N SER A 292 -14.22 -30.02 13.93
CA SER A 292 -14.94 -30.37 12.70
C SER A 292 -14.06 -31.05 11.65
N LYS A 293 -14.62 -32.06 10.96
CA LYS A 293 -13.95 -32.73 9.82
C LYS A 293 -13.72 -31.77 8.65
N ALA A 294 -14.63 -30.82 8.44
CA ALA A 294 -14.54 -29.82 7.38
C ALA A 294 -13.33 -28.91 7.56
N PHE A 295 -13.10 -28.39 8.78
CA PHE A 295 -11.91 -27.61 9.10
C PHE A 295 -10.62 -28.39 8.88
N LYS A 296 -10.53 -29.63 9.41
CA LYS A 296 -9.35 -30.49 9.23
C LYS A 296 -9.03 -30.75 7.74
N LYS A 297 -10.06 -30.85 6.89
CA LYS A 297 -9.89 -30.97 5.43
C LYS A 297 -9.40 -29.66 4.81
N GLN A 298 -9.95 -28.52 5.21
CA GLN A 298 -9.51 -27.20 4.73
C GLN A 298 -8.06 -26.94 5.12
N GLN A 299 -7.67 -27.21 6.36
CA GLN A 299 -6.30 -27.05 6.85
C GLN A 299 -5.30 -27.89 6.02
N LYS A 300 -5.56 -29.19 5.84
CA LYS A 300 -4.70 -30.05 4.99
C LYS A 300 -4.61 -29.57 3.54
N THR A 301 -5.70 -29.01 3.01
CA THR A 301 -5.73 -28.45 1.66
C THR A 301 -4.89 -27.18 1.58
N ALA A 302 -5.06 -26.26 2.51
CA ALA A 302 -4.30 -25.02 2.61
C ALA A 302 -2.81 -25.28 2.75
N GLU A 303 -2.39 -26.22 3.61
CA GLU A 303 -0.99 -26.62 3.74
C GLU A 303 -0.40 -27.14 2.42
N LYS A 304 -1.14 -28.00 1.71
CA LYS A 304 -0.70 -28.54 0.42
C LYS A 304 -0.56 -27.44 -0.62
N ILE A 305 -1.51 -26.51 -0.66
CA ILE A 305 -1.51 -25.38 -1.61
C ILE A 305 -0.37 -24.42 -1.28
N ASN A 306 -0.18 -24.05 -0.02
CA ASN A 306 0.91 -23.18 0.42
C ASN A 306 2.29 -23.76 0.11
N ARG A 307 2.51 -25.06 0.38
CA ARG A 307 3.77 -25.74 0.00
C ARG A 307 4.01 -25.70 -1.51
N LYS A 308 2.96 -25.95 -2.31
CA LYS A 308 3.06 -25.90 -3.77
C LYS A 308 3.33 -24.49 -4.28
N GLU A 309 2.70 -23.49 -3.68
CA GLU A 309 2.88 -22.08 -4.03
C GLU A 309 4.33 -21.64 -3.78
N LEU A 310 4.84 -21.85 -2.55
CA LEU A 310 6.21 -21.50 -2.19
C LEU A 310 7.24 -22.17 -3.09
N ALA A 311 7.06 -23.46 -3.42
CA ALA A 311 7.94 -24.16 -4.35
C ALA A 311 7.92 -23.55 -5.76
N ASN A 312 6.76 -23.07 -6.23
CA ASN A 312 6.67 -22.40 -7.53
C ASN A 312 7.18 -20.96 -7.50
N GLN A 313 7.03 -20.24 -6.38
CA GLN A 313 7.67 -18.93 -6.20
C GLN A 313 9.18 -19.04 -6.31
N LEU A 314 9.80 -20.03 -5.64
CA LEU A 314 11.24 -20.29 -5.74
C LEU A 314 11.67 -20.59 -7.19
N ARG A 315 10.97 -21.47 -7.89
CA ARG A 315 11.28 -21.79 -9.30
C ARG A 315 11.13 -20.56 -10.22
N ILE A 316 10.10 -19.75 -10.00
CA ILE A 316 9.89 -18.51 -10.76
C ILE A 316 10.99 -17.49 -10.43
N ASP A 317 11.42 -17.41 -9.18
CA ASP A 317 12.53 -16.54 -8.74
C ASP A 317 13.84 -16.89 -9.41
N GLU A 318 14.20 -18.18 -9.45
CA GLU A 318 15.39 -18.67 -10.14
C GLU A 318 15.36 -18.32 -11.62
N ALA A 319 14.24 -18.61 -12.30
CA ALA A 319 14.06 -18.25 -13.72
C ALA A 319 14.09 -16.74 -13.95
N PHE A 320 13.53 -15.95 -13.02
CA PHE A 320 13.52 -14.49 -13.12
C PHE A 320 14.91 -13.88 -12.92
N ASN A 321 15.70 -14.42 -11.99
CA ASN A 321 17.09 -14.01 -11.80
C ASN A 321 17.91 -14.31 -13.06
N GLU A 322 17.74 -15.47 -13.67
CA GLU A 322 18.33 -15.79 -14.98
C GLU A 322 17.90 -14.76 -16.05
N ALA A 323 16.61 -14.42 -16.12
CA ALA A 323 16.09 -13.42 -17.04
C ALA A 323 16.70 -12.02 -16.80
N LEU A 324 16.95 -11.63 -15.55
CA LEU A 324 17.59 -10.35 -15.21
C LEU A 324 19.05 -10.30 -15.66
N HIS A 325 19.81 -11.37 -15.41
CA HIS A 325 21.22 -11.46 -15.77
C HIS A 325 21.44 -11.54 -17.27
N THR A 326 20.64 -12.35 -17.95
CA THR A 326 20.75 -12.58 -19.41
C THR A 326 20.02 -11.54 -20.23
N GLN A 327 19.14 -10.76 -19.59
CA GLN A 327 18.19 -9.84 -20.24
C GLN A 327 17.36 -10.55 -21.33
N LEU A 328 17.07 -11.84 -21.13
CA LEU A 328 16.36 -12.71 -22.07
C LEU A 328 17.04 -12.82 -23.45
N ARG A 329 18.36 -12.56 -23.54
CA ARG A 329 19.16 -12.72 -24.75
C ARG A 329 19.64 -14.17 -24.84
N VAL A 330 19.18 -14.88 -25.87
CA VAL A 330 19.51 -16.29 -26.09
C VAL A 330 20.77 -16.40 -26.94
N GLN A 331 21.73 -17.23 -26.52
CA GLN A 331 22.83 -17.69 -27.37
C GLN A 331 22.43 -19.02 -28.04
N LYS A 332 23.00 -19.31 -29.22
CA LYS A 332 22.57 -20.37 -30.14
C LYS A 332 22.46 -21.77 -29.51
N ASP A 333 23.23 -22.05 -28.45
CA ASP A 333 23.29 -23.34 -27.75
C ASP A 333 22.91 -23.24 -26.25
N SER A 334 21.93 -22.39 -25.91
CA SER A 334 21.62 -22.05 -24.52
C SER A 334 20.41 -22.76 -23.92
N THR A 335 20.49 -23.13 -22.64
CA THR A 335 19.37 -23.61 -21.80
C THR A 335 18.53 -22.48 -21.19
N ILE A 336 18.87 -21.21 -21.47
CA ILE A 336 18.22 -20.00 -20.91
C ILE A 336 16.73 -19.96 -21.27
N LYS A 337 15.90 -19.57 -20.30
CA LYS A 337 14.46 -19.36 -20.48
C LYS A 337 14.22 -18.15 -21.38
N THR A 338 13.54 -18.41 -22.49
CA THR A 338 13.18 -17.38 -23.49
C THR A 338 11.88 -16.67 -23.10
N VAL A 339 11.53 -15.60 -23.84
CA VAL A 339 10.21 -14.95 -23.73
C VAL A 339 9.07 -15.98 -23.90
N THR A 340 9.21 -16.92 -24.84
CA THR A 340 8.23 -17.98 -25.08
C THR A 340 8.04 -18.88 -23.86
N TRP A 341 9.10 -19.16 -23.10
CA TRP A 341 8.99 -19.92 -21.86
C TRP A 341 8.11 -19.18 -20.84
N TRP A 342 8.32 -17.87 -20.67
CA TRP A 342 7.48 -17.05 -19.79
C TRP A 342 6.02 -17.00 -20.25
N TYR A 343 5.77 -16.99 -21.56
CA TYR A 343 4.40 -17.06 -22.09
C TYR A 343 3.72 -18.37 -21.73
N HIS A 344 4.40 -19.50 -21.92
CA HIS A 344 3.88 -20.81 -21.51
C HIS A 344 3.64 -20.90 -20.01
N GLU A 345 4.56 -20.34 -19.20
CA GLU A 345 4.43 -20.30 -17.75
C GLU A 345 3.18 -19.51 -17.30
N ILE A 346 2.99 -18.31 -17.87
CA ILE A 346 1.81 -17.48 -17.60
C ILE A 346 0.53 -18.19 -18.06
N ASP A 347 0.53 -18.77 -19.26
CA ASP A 347 -0.64 -19.43 -19.83
C ASP A 347 -1.04 -20.68 -19.03
N PHE A 348 -0.05 -21.42 -18.53
CA PHE A 348 -0.27 -22.54 -17.62
C PHE A 348 -1.02 -22.09 -16.36
N TRP A 349 -0.55 -21.04 -15.68
CA TRP A 349 -1.25 -20.54 -14.49
C TRP A 349 -2.60 -19.92 -14.82
N LYS A 350 -2.76 -19.24 -15.96
CA LYS A 350 -4.07 -18.74 -16.42
C LYS A 350 -5.07 -19.87 -16.65
N LYS A 351 -4.62 -21.04 -17.10
CA LYS A 351 -5.47 -22.24 -17.20
C LYS A 351 -5.89 -22.74 -15.81
N ILE A 352 -4.96 -22.80 -14.84
CA ILE A 352 -5.29 -23.20 -13.46
C ILE A 352 -6.23 -22.20 -12.78
N ALA A 353 -6.08 -20.90 -13.05
CA ALA A 353 -6.95 -19.84 -12.53
C ALA A 353 -8.41 -19.95 -13.01
N LYS A 354 -8.71 -20.76 -14.02
CA LYS A 354 -10.08 -21.02 -14.49
C LYS A 354 -10.73 -22.25 -13.83
N THR A 355 -10.01 -22.98 -12.99
CA THR A 355 -10.54 -24.18 -12.32
C THR A 355 -11.59 -23.83 -11.26
N ALA A 356 -12.49 -24.77 -10.93
CA ALA A 356 -13.53 -24.59 -9.90
C ALA A 356 -12.98 -24.64 -8.46
N ASP A 357 -11.79 -25.22 -8.27
CA ASP A 357 -11.11 -25.32 -6.98
C ASP A 357 -10.58 -23.94 -6.56
N LEU A 358 -11.24 -23.32 -5.57
CA LEU A 358 -10.98 -21.95 -5.14
C LEU A 358 -9.53 -21.74 -4.67
N GLU A 359 -8.97 -22.67 -3.91
CA GLU A 359 -7.61 -22.56 -3.40
C GLU A 359 -6.57 -22.66 -4.52
N LYS A 360 -6.77 -23.59 -5.47
CA LYS A 360 -5.90 -23.67 -6.66
C LYS A 360 -6.02 -22.43 -7.53
N ARG A 361 -7.23 -21.90 -7.69
CA ARG A 361 -7.48 -20.66 -8.43
C ARG A 361 -6.75 -19.49 -7.80
N HIS A 362 -6.89 -19.29 -6.49
CA HIS A 362 -6.23 -18.20 -5.77
C HIS A 362 -4.70 -18.33 -5.86
N MET A 363 -4.14 -19.52 -5.60
CA MET A 363 -2.71 -19.77 -5.79
C MET A 363 -2.22 -19.42 -7.21
N ALA A 364 -2.96 -19.83 -8.24
CA ALA A 364 -2.58 -19.53 -9.62
C ALA A 364 -2.61 -18.02 -9.92
N LEU A 365 -3.63 -17.30 -9.42
CA LEU A 365 -3.69 -15.85 -9.54
C LEU A 365 -2.54 -15.16 -8.79
N ARG A 366 -2.18 -15.64 -7.60
CA ARG A 366 -1.01 -15.14 -6.85
C ARG A 366 0.29 -15.36 -7.60
N LEU A 367 0.47 -16.51 -8.26
CA LEU A 367 1.67 -16.80 -9.06
C LEU A 367 1.73 -15.97 -10.35
N ILE A 368 0.60 -15.73 -11.03
CA ILE A 368 0.54 -14.75 -12.14
C ILE A 368 0.92 -13.37 -11.62
N ASN A 369 0.40 -12.99 -10.45
CA ASN A 369 0.70 -11.72 -9.82
C ASN A 369 2.18 -11.55 -9.46
N PHE A 370 2.79 -12.64 -9.01
CA PHE A 370 4.20 -12.70 -8.67
C PHE A 370 5.09 -12.50 -9.91
N ILE A 371 4.73 -13.12 -11.04
CA ILE A 371 5.44 -12.93 -12.32
C ILE A 371 5.32 -11.48 -12.76
N TRP A 372 4.10 -10.93 -12.88
CA TRP A 372 3.96 -9.58 -13.43
C TRP A 372 4.64 -8.52 -12.58
N ALA A 373 4.56 -8.63 -11.25
CA ALA A 373 5.15 -7.64 -10.34
C ALA A 373 6.68 -7.53 -10.50
N LYS A 374 7.32 -8.68 -10.72
CA LYS A 374 8.76 -8.77 -11.00
C LYS A 374 9.10 -8.11 -12.34
N PHE A 375 8.38 -8.48 -13.40
CA PHE A 375 8.59 -7.92 -14.73
C PHE A 375 8.29 -6.42 -14.80
N ALA A 376 7.26 -5.94 -14.11
CA ALA A 376 6.93 -4.52 -13.99
C ALA A 376 8.05 -3.74 -13.31
N THR A 377 8.50 -4.18 -12.13
CA THR A 377 9.55 -3.51 -11.35
C THR A 377 10.85 -3.42 -12.14
N SER A 378 11.26 -4.52 -12.76
CA SER A 378 12.50 -4.54 -13.56
C SER A 378 12.37 -3.77 -14.87
N SER A 379 11.19 -3.74 -15.51
CA SER A 379 10.94 -2.86 -16.66
C SER A 379 11.16 -1.40 -16.30
N PHE A 380 10.65 -0.94 -15.15
CA PHE A 380 10.89 0.43 -14.67
C PHE A 380 12.40 0.71 -14.47
N SER A 381 13.12 -0.23 -13.86
CA SER A 381 14.56 -0.11 -13.65
C SER A 381 15.34 -0.02 -14.97
N PHE A 382 15.05 -0.89 -15.94
CA PHE A 382 15.69 -0.85 -17.27
C PHE A 382 15.33 0.41 -18.05
N SER A 383 14.07 0.87 -17.94
CA SER A 383 13.60 2.11 -18.55
C SER A 383 14.36 3.34 -18.03
N GLN A 384 14.60 3.41 -16.71
CA GLN A 384 15.39 4.48 -16.09
C GLN A 384 16.86 4.44 -16.53
N LYS A 385 17.43 3.25 -16.69
CA LYS A 385 18.81 3.05 -17.19
C LYS A 385 18.96 3.25 -18.71
N GLY A 386 17.89 3.59 -19.43
CA GLY A 386 17.92 3.78 -20.88
C GLY A 386 17.95 2.47 -21.70
N ALA A 387 17.87 1.30 -21.06
CA ALA A 387 17.83 -0.01 -21.72
C ALA A 387 16.43 -0.30 -22.31
N LEU A 388 15.98 0.52 -23.26
CA LEU A 388 14.61 0.53 -23.76
C LEU A 388 14.17 -0.79 -24.39
N GLY A 389 15.06 -1.50 -25.09
CA GLY A 389 14.75 -2.81 -25.68
C GLY A 389 14.35 -3.83 -24.62
N THR A 390 15.18 -3.98 -23.59
CA THR A 390 14.92 -4.89 -22.46
C THR A 390 13.67 -4.46 -21.69
N ALA A 391 13.50 -3.14 -21.45
CA ALA A 391 12.31 -2.63 -20.77
C ALA A 391 11.02 -2.98 -21.51
N VAL A 392 11.01 -2.87 -22.85
CA VAL A 392 9.88 -3.28 -23.70
C VAL A 392 9.61 -4.77 -23.57
N THR A 393 10.62 -5.62 -23.70
CA THR A 393 10.43 -7.08 -23.55
C THR A 393 9.87 -7.45 -22.18
N PHE A 394 10.33 -6.80 -21.12
CA PHE A 394 9.82 -7.03 -19.77
C PHE A 394 8.37 -6.51 -19.61
N THR A 395 8.02 -5.37 -20.20
CA THR A 395 6.64 -4.89 -20.21
C THR A 395 5.72 -5.78 -21.04
N ASP A 396 6.23 -6.41 -22.11
CA ASP A 396 5.46 -7.37 -22.93
C ASP A 396 5.09 -8.62 -22.12
N ILE A 397 6.03 -9.16 -21.35
CA ILE A 397 5.76 -10.27 -20.42
C ILE A 397 4.77 -9.84 -19.31
N TRP A 398 4.89 -8.61 -18.80
CA TRP A 398 3.89 -8.06 -17.88
C TRP A 398 2.50 -8.00 -18.53
N LEU A 399 2.37 -7.42 -19.72
CA LEU A 399 1.10 -7.37 -20.46
C LEU A 399 0.55 -8.77 -20.76
N ARG A 400 1.41 -9.77 -21.00
CA ARG A 400 0.97 -11.16 -21.14
C ARG A 400 0.34 -11.68 -19.86
N ALA A 401 0.88 -11.34 -18.69
CA ALA A 401 0.31 -11.71 -17.40
C ALA A 401 -0.99 -10.94 -17.10
N GLU A 402 -0.99 -9.62 -17.31
CA GLU A 402 -2.12 -8.72 -17.08
C GLU A 402 -2.49 -7.88 -18.32
N PRO A 403 -3.23 -8.45 -19.29
CA PRO A 403 -3.56 -7.76 -20.53
C PRO A 403 -4.40 -6.49 -20.34
N GLU A 404 -5.21 -6.44 -19.28
CA GLU A 404 -6.09 -5.30 -19.01
C GLU A 404 -5.43 -4.21 -18.14
N SER A 405 -4.16 -4.40 -17.76
CA SER A 405 -3.48 -3.49 -16.83
C SER A 405 -3.20 -2.14 -17.48
N LYS A 406 -3.98 -1.12 -17.08
CA LYS A 406 -3.78 0.27 -17.52
C LYS A 406 -2.37 0.77 -17.19
N TRP A 407 -1.76 0.28 -16.10
CA TRP A 407 -0.38 0.57 -15.73
C TRP A 407 0.64 -0.02 -16.70
N ALA A 408 0.45 -1.28 -17.11
CA ALA A 408 1.31 -1.92 -18.09
C ALA A 408 1.19 -1.22 -19.46
N HIS A 409 -0.04 -0.89 -19.88
CA HIS A 409 -0.28 -0.12 -21.11
C HIS A 409 0.35 1.28 -21.04
N TRP A 410 0.19 2.00 -19.94
CA TRP A 410 0.84 3.31 -19.75
C TRP A 410 2.37 3.21 -19.81
N SER A 411 2.94 2.18 -19.16
CA SER A 411 4.38 1.93 -19.21
C SER A 411 4.84 1.65 -20.64
N MET A 412 4.12 0.80 -21.37
CA MET A 412 4.44 0.46 -22.75
C MET A 412 4.32 1.68 -23.68
N ALA A 413 3.28 2.51 -23.51
CA ALA A 413 3.11 3.75 -24.26
C ALA A 413 4.34 4.65 -24.15
N LYS A 414 4.84 4.87 -22.92
CA LYS A 414 6.04 5.68 -22.64
C LYS A 414 7.28 5.09 -23.30
N LEU A 415 7.46 3.77 -23.23
CA LEU A 415 8.58 3.10 -23.85
C LEU A 415 8.55 3.22 -25.38
N MET A 416 7.38 3.08 -25.99
CA MET A 416 7.21 3.21 -27.45
C MET A 416 7.47 4.64 -27.91
N ALA A 417 6.96 5.65 -27.20
CA ALA A 417 7.23 7.05 -27.51
C ALA A 417 8.74 7.36 -27.44
N ARG A 418 9.42 6.91 -26.38
CA ARG A 418 10.89 7.06 -26.24
C ARG A 418 11.70 6.33 -27.31
N LYS A 419 11.14 5.30 -27.93
CA LYS A 419 11.74 4.59 -29.07
C LYS A 419 11.38 5.20 -30.43
N GLY A 420 10.52 6.21 -30.48
CA GLY A 420 10.00 6.81 -31.71
C GLY A 420 8.89 6.00 -32.41
N ASP A 421 8.34 4.96 -31.76
CA ASP A 421 7.21 4.18 -32.29
C ASP A 421 5.88 4.87 -31.91
N VAL A 422 5.56 5.92 -32.65
CA VAL A 422 4.38 6.78 -32.41
C VAL A 422 3.08 5.98 -32.49
N GLU A 423 2.94 5.12 -33.50
CA GLU A 423 1.74 4.29 -33.71
C GLU A 423 1.44 3.41 -32.50
N LYS A 424 2.42 2.64 -32.02
CA LYS A 424 2.20 1.79 -30.85
C LYS A 424 1.99 2.59 -29.58
N SER A 425 2.69 3.72 -29.43
CA SER A 425 2.48 4.60 -28.27
C SER A 425 1.03 5.05 -28.17
N ILE A 426 0.46 5.55 -29.29
CA ILE A 426 -0.93 5.99 -29.37
C ILE A 426 -1.89 4.83 -29.11
N ALA A 427 -1.64 3.65 -29.65
CA ALA A 427 -2.49 2.48 -29.42
C ALA A 427 -2.59 2.14 -27.92
N HIS A 428 -1.47 2.14 -27.19
CA HIS A 428 -1.49 1.92 -25.75
C HIS A 428 -2.13 3.08 -24.97
N ILE A 429 -1.92 4.34 -25.38
CA ILE A 429 -2.60 5.51 -24.76
C ILE A 429 -4.12 5.38 -24.88
N LYS A 430 -4.64 4.95 -26.05
CA LYS A 430 -6.08 4.73 -26.25
C LYS A 430 -6.65 3.66 -25.30
N VAL A 431 -5.90 2.59 -25.04
CA VAL A 431 -6.31 1.59 -24.04
C VAL A 431 -6.37 2.19 -22.64
N VAL A 432 -5.42 3.06 -22.27
CA VAL A 432 -5.45 3.76 -20.97
C VAL A 432 -6.61 4.75 -20.88
N ALA A 433 -6.84 5.51 -21.96
CA ALA A 433 -7.90 6.52 -22.04
C ALA A 433 -9.32 5.94 -21.99
N SER A 434 -9.50 4.64 -22.23
CA SER A 434 -10.81 4.00 -22.10
C SER A 434 -11.33 3.93 -20.66
N ASP A 435 -10.54 4.33 -19.65
CA ASP A 435 -10.94 4.47 -18.24
C ASP A 435 -11.08 5.95 -17.85
N ASN A 436 -12.08 6.61 -18.44
CA ASN A 436 -12.34 8.05 -18.30
C ASN A 436 -12.62 8.52 -16.86
N LYS A 437 -13.00 7.63 -15.95
CA LYS A 437 -13.31 7.97 -14.55
C LYS A 437 -12.08 8.39 -13.75
N ASN A 438 -10.92 7.82 -14.06
CA ASN A 438 -9.70 7.98 -13.27
C ASN A 438 -8.52 8.54 -14.06
N PHE A 439 -8.67 8.72 -15.37
CA PHE A 439 -7.62 9.18 -16.26
C PHE A 439 -8.04 10.48 -16.94
N ARG A 440 -7.15 11.48 -16.97
CA ARG A 440 -7.44 12.83 -17.48
C ARG A 440 -6.42 13.22 -18.53
N GLY A 441 -6.79 14.06 -19.49
CA GLY A 441 -5.89 14.55 -20.54
C GLY A 441 -4.64 15.26 -19.99
N LYS A 442 -4.76 15.84 -18.78
CA LYS A 442 -3.65 16.43 -18.02
C LYS A 442 -2.50 15.45 -17.75
N ALA A 443 -2.80 14.16 -17.57
CA ALA A 443 -1.76 13.14 -17.36
C ALA A 443 -0.92 12.91 -18.63
N ILE A 444 -1.55 12.90 -19.81
CA ILE A 444 -0.86 12.80 -21.10
C ILE A 444 0.04 14.02 -21.32
N ARG A 445 -0.52 15.23 -21.13
CA ARG A 445 0.21 16.50 -21.33
C ARG A 445 1.45 16.64 -20.43
N ARG A 446 1.43 16.04 -19.23
CA ARG A 446 2.51 16.18 -18.24
C ARG A 446 3.56 15.08 -18.32
N GLU A 447 3.35 14.03 -19.09
CA GLU A 447 4.29 12.92 -19.19
C GLU A 447 5.44 13.29 -20.14
N PRO A 448 6.69 13.42 -19.65
CA PRO A 448 7.82 13.87 -20.47
C PRO A 448 8.06 13.00 -21.71
N SER A 449 7.79 11.69 -21.59
CA SER A 449 7.96 10.73 -22.69
C SER A 449 7.08 11.03 -23.90
N PHE A 450 6.01 11.83 -23.75
CA PHE A 450 5.05 12.11 -24.82
C PHE A 450 5.24 13.45 -25.50
N THR A 451 6.24 14.25 -25.10
CA THR A 451 6.47 15.60 -25.64
C THR A 451 6.50 15.62 -27.18
N THR A 452 7.07 14.60 -27.82
CA THR A 452 7.18 14.50 -29.29
C THR A 452 5.92 14.04 -30.00
N ILE A 453 4.89 13.58 -29.28
CA ILE A 453 3.64 13.06 -29.86
C ILE A 453 2.41 13.90 -29.48
N LEU A 454 2.56 14.96 -28.66
CA LEU A 454 1.44 15.81 -28.23
C LEU A 454 0.76 16.54 -29.39
N ASP A 455 1.49 16.79 -30.48
CA ASP A 455 0.95 17.46 -31.67
C ASP A 455 0.26 16.52 -32.66
N ASP A 456 0.33 15.20 -32.44
CA ASP A 456 -0.37 14.22 -33.27
C ASP A 456 -1.89 14.43 -33.14
N PRO A 457 -2.63 14.59 -34.26
CA PRO A 457 -4.08 14.82 -34.22
C PRO A 457 -4.84 13.77 -33.41
N ARG A 458 -4.40 12.52 -33.42
CA ARG A 458 -5.03 11.41 -32.70
C ARG A 458 -4.81 11.51 -31.19
N ILE A 459 -3.69 12.08 -30.75
CA ILE A 459 -3.45 12.37 -29.33
C ILE A 459 -4.29 13.55 -28.87
N ARG A 460 -4.40 14.61 -29.69
CA ARG A 460 -5.26 15.76 -29.39
C ARG A 460 -6.73 15.34 -29.25
N GLU A 461 -7.20 14.45 -30.12
CA GLU A 461 -8.55 13.86 -30.02
C GLU A 461 -8.77 13.11 -28.70
N VAL A 462 -7.82 12.23 -28.31
CA VAL A 462 -7.89 11.50 -27.04
C VAL A 462 -7.90 12.45 -25.84
N ILE A 463 -7.03 13.46 -25.84
CA ILE A 463 -6.95 14.46 -24.78
C ILE A 463 -8.27 15.25 -24.70
N HIS A 464 -8.81 15.67 -25.83
CA HIS A 464 -10.07 16.39 -25.89
C HIS A 464 -11.22 15.55 -25.31
N ALA A 465 -11.34 14.27 -25.68
CA ALA A 465 -12.35 13.38 -25.13
C ALA A 465 -12.24 13.27 -23.60
N LEU A 466 -11.03 13.08 -23.06
CA LEU A 466 -10.80 12.95 -21.60
C LEU A 466 -11.06 14.22 -20.78
N ASP A 467 -11.00 15.39 -21.42
CA ASP A 467 -11.23 16.69 -20.77
C ASP A 467 -12.72 17.09 -20.78
N HIS A 468 -13.54 16.47 -21.63
CA HIS A 468 -14.96 16.82 -21.84
C HIS A 468 -15.94 15.71 -21.42
N GLU A 469 -15.43 14.62 -20.82
CA GLU A 469 -16.17 13.58 -20.09
C GLU A 469 -16.01 13.74 -18.56
#